data_AF-A0A9D7K551-F1
#
_entry.id   AF-A0A9D7K551-F1
#
_cell.length_a   1.000
_cell.length_b   1.000
_cell.length_c   1.000
_cell.angle_alpha   90.00
_cell.angle_beta   90.00
_cell.angle_gamma   90.00
#
_symmetry.space_group_name_H-M   'P 1'
#
loop_
_entity.id
_entity.type
_entity.pdbx_description
1 polymer ?
#
loop_
_entity_poly.entity_id
_entity_poly.type
_entity_poly.pdbx_seq_one_letter_code
_entity_poly.pdbx_strand_id
1 'polypeptide(L)'
;MSDLLGACRACCKNKEGLVGILGTGSNFCFYDGQNIHQQSPSLGYILGDEGSGFFIGKKVIQSYFYDEMPSVLKSLFESLYTPNLDNILENTYKKQGNNTFIDSFSGFLDHTDESYTHSIVRPLFQEYFEKKILPYKNQVHVPLHFVGSVAFHFQDILRDILKENGWKVDSIIEKPLQHLIRFHSGYSV
;
A
#
# COMPACT_ATOMS: atom_id res chain seq x y z
N MET A 1 -2.51 15.74 13.65
CA MET A 1 -3.02 15.63 12.27
C MET A 1 -2.89 14.18 11.88
N SER A 2 -3.99 13.49 11.56
CA SER A 2 -3.93 12.08 11.16
C SER A 2 -3.33 11.94 9.75
N ASP A 3 -2.70 10.80 9.46
CA ASP A 3 -2.09 10.52 8.14
C ASP A 3 -3.12 10.64 7.01
N LEU A 4 -4.37 10.23 7.26
CA LEU A 4 -5.50 10.42 6.35
C LEU A 4 -5.75 11.89 6.00
N LEU A 5 -5.76 12.79 6.99
CA LEU A 5 -5.96 14.21 6.74
C LEU A 5 -4.78 14.82 5.98
N GLY A 6 -3.56 14.35 6.26
CA GLY A 6 -2.37 14.70 5.49
C GLY A 6 -2.46 14.30 4.02
N ALA A 7 -2.85 13.05 3.75
CA ALA A 7 -3.06 12.56 2.40
C ALA A 7 -4.17 13.34 1.67
N CYS A 8 -5.31 13.57 2.32
CA CYS A 8 -6.43 14.33 1.74
C CYS A 8 -6.03 15.76 1.37
N ARG A 9 -5.30 16.45 2.25
CA ARG A 9 -4.84 17.83 1.97
C ARG A 9 -3.77 17.87 0.86
N ALA A 10 -2.89 16.86 0.81
CA ALA A 10 -1.88 16.76 -0.24
C ALA A 10 -2.49 16.53 -1.64
N CYS A 11 -3.51 15.68 -1.73
CA CYS A 11 -4.16 15.33 -2.99
C CYS A 11 -5.24 16.33 -3.40
N CYS A 12 -6.16 16.64 -2.50
CA CYS A 12 -7.43 17.28 -2.83
C CYS A 12 -7.48 18.76 -2.44
N LYS A 13 -6.56 19.23 -1.57
CA LYS A 13 -6.59 20.58 -0.97
C LYS A 13 -7.92 20.86 -0.26
N ASN A 14 -8.80 21.63 -0.91
CA ASN A 14 -10.15 22.01 -0.43
C ASN A 14 -11.26 21.46 -1.34
N LYS A 15 -10.95 20.53 -2.25
CA LYS A 15 -11.90 19.87 -3.13
C LYS A 15 -12.21 18.48 -2.62
N GLU A 16 -13.33 17.93 -3.08
CA GLU A 16 -13.64 16.53 -2.81
C GLU A 16 -12.69 15.57 -3.53
N GLY A 17 -12.53 14.37 -2.99
CA GLY A 17 -11.71 13.33 -3.60
C GLY A 17 -11.76 12.01 -2.82
N LEU A 18 -11.63 10.90 -3.54
CA LEU A 18 -11.37 9.59 -2.96
C LEU A 18 -9.86 9.44 -2.77
N VAL A 19 -9.44 9.04 -1.57
CA VAL A 19 -8.02 9.00 -1.21
C VAL A 19 -7.67 7.65 -0.62
N GLY A 20 -6.87 6.88 -1.35
CA GLY A 20 -6.23 5.66 -0.88
C GLY A 20 -4.86 5.92 -0.28
N ILE A 21 -4.52 5.21 0.78
CA ILE A 21 -3.17 5.16 1.35
C ILE A 21 -2.67 3.72 1.24
N LEU A 22 -1.51 3.53 0.63
CA LEU A 22 -0.79 2.25 0.60
C LEU A 22 0.69 2.52 0.92
N GLY A 23 1.09 2.16 2.14
CA GLY A 23 2.47 2.17 2.63
C GLY A 23 2.68 0.94 3.52
N THR A 24 3.36 1.09 4.65
CA THR A 24 3.49 0.01 5.65
C THR A 24 2.13 -0.51 6.13
N GLY A 25 1.11 0.36 6.20
CA GLY A 25 -0.30 0.02 6.37
C GLY A 25 -1.14 0.52 5.19
N SER A 26 -2.46 0.32 5.25
CA SER A 26 -3.36 0.82 4.20
C SER A 26 -4.62 1.46 4.75
N ASN A 27 -5.17 2.39 3.97
CA ASN A 27 -6.41 3.08 4.32
C ASN A 27 -7.13 3.59 3.07
N PHE A 28 -8.39 3.99 3.22
CA PHE A 28 -9.16 4.60 2.16
C PHE A 28 -10.29 5.45 2.73
N CYS A 29 -10.53 6.62 2.13
CA CYS A 29 -11.64 7.47 2.52
C CYS A 29 -12.20 8.30 1.36
N PHE A 30 -13.40 8.82 1.57
CA PHE A 30 -13.93 9.96 0.83
C PHE A 30 -13.64 11.24 1.62
N TYR A 31 -13.10 12.24 0.93
CA TYR A 31 -12.88 13.57 1.46
C TYR A 31 -13.85 14.55 0.79
N ASP A 32 -14.61 15.33 1.56
CA ASP A 32 -15.59 16.28 1.01
C ASP A 32 -15.02 17.70 0.77
N GLY A 33 -13.71 17.88 0.96
CA GLY A 33 -13.02 19.18 0.93
C GLY A 33 -12.81 19.81 2.32
N GLN A 34 -13.45 19.26 3.36
CA GLN A 34 -13.31 19.68 4.75
C GLN A 34 -13.14 18.50 5.70
N ASN A 35 -14.03 17.51 5.63
CA ASN A 35 -14.13 16.35 6.51
C ASN A 35 -13.81 15.04 5.78
N ILE A 36 -13.39 14.05 6.56
CA ILE A 36 -13.09 12.69 6.11
C ILE A 36 -14.28 11.80 6.44
N HIS A 37 -14.73 11.04 5.44
CA HIS A 37 -15.80 10.04 5.55
C HIS A 37 -15.22 8.66 5.24
N GLN A 38 -15.28 7.75 6.21
CA GLN A 38 -14.85 6.37 6.04
C GLN A 38 -16.04 5.43 6.13
N GLN A 39 -16.19 4.55 5.15
CA GLN A 39 -17.18 3.48 5.18
C GLN A 39 -16.76 2.28 6.03
N SER A 40 -15.45 2.13 6.29
CA SER A 40 -14.91 1.02 7.09
C SER A 40 -13.79 1.50 8.03
N PRO A 41 -13.71 1.00 9.27
CA PRO A 41 -12.61 1.30 10.17
C PRO A 41 -11.29 0.69 9.66
N SER A 42 -10.17 1.26 10.09
CA SER A 42 -8.88 0.57 9.99
C SER A 42 -8.83 -0.52 11.07
N LEU A 43 -8.49 -1.73 10.67
CA LEU A 43 -8.33 -2.88 11.56
C LEU A 43 -6.85 -3.14 11.91
N GLY A 44 -5.94 -2.32 11.37
CA GLY A 44 -4.49 -2.46 11.51
C GLY A 44 -3.92 -3.72 10.85
N TYR A 45 -2.58 -3.80 10.82
CA TYR A 45 -1.83 -4.81 10.06
C TYR A 45 -2.08 -6.28 10.44
N ILE A 46 -2.64 -6.56 11.62
CA ILE A 46 -2.97 -7.93 12.05
C ILE A 46 -4.29 -8.40 11.43
N LEU A 47 -5.31 -7.54 11.40
CA LEU A 47 -6.68 -7.89 11.01
C LEU A 47 -7.11 -7.32 9.66
N GLY A 48 -6.35 -6.37 9.11
CA GLY A 48 -6.62 -5.72 7.84
C GLY A 48 -5.33 -5.21 7.21
N ASP A 49 -5.32 -3.93 6.81
CA ASP A 49 -4.27 -3.30 6.01
C ASP A 49 -3.97 -4.07 4.71
N GLU A 50 -5.05 -4.47 4.02
CA GLU A 50 -5.00 -5.14 2.72
C GLU A 50 -4.16 -4.31 1.73
N GLY A 51 -3.32 -4.97 0.92
CA GLY A 51 -2.44 -4.30 -0.03
C GLY A 51 -1.25 -3.52 0.58
N SER A 52 -1.08 -3.50 1.90
CA SER A 52 0.06 -2.83 2.53
C SER A 52 1.38 -3.56 2.28
N GLY A 53 2.49 -2.83 2.46
CA GLY A 53 3.84 -3.38 2.38
C GLY A 53 4.10 -4.47 3.42
N PHE A 54 3.48 -4.37 4.62
CA PHE A 54 3.47 -5.47 5.58
C PHE A 54 2.88 -6.75 4.98
N PHE A 55 1.75 -6.65 4.30
CA PHE A 55 1.08 -7.81 3.70
C PHE A 55 1.89 -8.40 2.53
N ILE A 56 2.53 -7.54 1.74
CA ILE A 56 3.46 -7.95 0.67
C ILE A 56 4.66 -8.69 1.26
N GLY A 57 5.34 -8.11 2.26
CA GLY A 57 6.49 -8.74 2.92
C GLY A 57 6.12 -10.07 3.58
N LYS A 58 4.94 -10.16 4.20
CA LYS A 58 4.38 -11.43 4.70
C LYS A 58 4.25 -12.46 3.58
N LYS A 59 3.76 -12.08 2.40
CA LYS A 59 3.62 -13.00 1.25
C LYS A 59 4.96 -13.44 0.69
N VAL A 60 5.96 -12.57 0.66
CA VAL A 60 7.35 -12.94 0.28
C VAL A 60 7.90 -14.00 1.24
N ILE A 61 7.77 -13.78 2.55
CA ILE A 61 8.21 -14.73 3.58
C ILE A 61 7.48 -16.08 3.44
N GLN A 62 6.16 -16.05 3.25
CA GLN A 62 5.35 -17.26 3.05
C GLN A 62 5.81 -18.03 1.81
N SER A 63 5.96 -17.35 0.67
CA SER A 63 6.43 -17.95 -0.57
C SER A 63 7.78 -18.67 -0.40
N TYR A 64 8.70 -18.08 0.35
CA TYR A 64 9.98 -18.72 0.68
C TYR A 64 9.82 -19.98 1.56
N PHE A 65 9.12 -19.88 2.69
CA PHE A 65 9.02 -20.99 3.65
C PHE A 65 8.07 -22.10 3.23
N TYR A 66 7.16 -21.84 2.28
CA TYR A 66 6.26 -22.84 1.70
C TYR A 66 6.79 -23.46 0.41
N ASP A 67 8.05 -23.18 0.04
CA ASP A 67 8.69 -23.67 -1.17
C ASP A 67 7.93 -23.31 -2.48
N GLU A 68 7.22 -22.19 -2.47
CA GLU A 68 6.52 -21.63 -3.63
C GLU A 68 7.43 -20.68 -4.44
N MET A 69 8.48 -20.15 -3.79
CA MET A 69 9.45 -19.27 -4.42
C MET A 69 10.33 -20.03 -5.44
N PRO A 70 10.48 -19.54 -6.68
CA PRO A 70 11.36 -20.15 -7.68
C PRO A 70 12.80 -20.30 -7.17
N SER A 71 13.47 -21.41 -7.51
CA SER A 71 14.80 -21.76 -6.95
C SER A 71 15.86 -20.67 -7.11
N VAL A 72 15.89 -20.00 -8.26
CA VAL A 72 16.82 -18.87 -8.52
C VAL A 72 16.54 -17.70 -7.57
N LEU A 73 15.27 -17.35 -7.37
CA LEU A 73 14.87 -16.29 -6.45
C LEU A 73 15.08 -16.71 -4.99
N LYS A 74 14.89 -18.00 -4.67
CA LYS A 74 15.14 -18.56 -3.34
C LYS A 74 16.60 -18.38 -2.94
N SER A 75 17.54 -18.74 -3.80
CA SER A 75 18.97 -18.52 -3.56
C SER A 75 19.33 -17.04 -3.43
N LEU A 76 18.70 -16.17 -4.23
CA LEU A 76 18.89 -14.72 -4.10
C LEU A 76 18.35 -14.20 -2.76
N PHE A 77 17.15 -14.62 -2.36
CA PHE A 77 16.53 -14.25 -1.10
C PHE A 77 17.39 -14.68 0.09
N GLU A 78 17.92 -15.90 0.07
CA GLU A 78 18.84 -16.41 1.09
C GLU A 78 20.11 -15.56 1.19
N SER A 79 20.67 -15.14 0.04
CA SER A 79 21.86 -14.30 0.01
C SER A 79 21.64 -12.89 0.57
N LEU A 80 20.44 -12.33 0.40
CA LEU A 80 20.12 -10.96 0.82
C LEU A 80 19.63 -10.89 2.27
N TYR A 81 18.83 -11.86 2.70
CA TYR A 81 18.10 -11.78 3.98
C TYR A 81 18.52 -12.81 5.02
N THR A 82 19.26 -13.87 4.64
CA THR A 82 19.63 -14.99 5.52
C THR A 82 18.44 -15.45 6.40
N PRO A 83 17.32 -15.85 5.78
CA PRO A 83 16.07 -16.06 6.48
C PRO A 83 16.19 -17.21 7.50
N ASN A 84 15.86 -16.92 8.74
CA ASN A 84 15.82 -17.89 9.82
C ASN A 84 14.43 -17.84 10.47
N LEU A 85 13.74 -18.99 10.49
CA LEU A 85 12.35 -19.06 10.94
C LEU A 85 12.21 -18.62 12.40
N ASP A 86 13.09 -19.08 13.30
CA ASP A 86 13.03 -18.72 14.72
C ASP A 86 13.21 -17.22 14.93
N ASN A 87 14.17 -16.61 14.22
CA ASN A 87 14.40 -15.17 14.25
C ASN A 87 13.19 -14.40 13.71
N ILE A 88 12.59 -14.83 12.60
CA ILE A 88 11.42 -14.17 12.03
C ILE A 88 10.22 -14.27 12.96
N LEU A 89 9.92 -15.46 13.51
CA LEU A 89 8.82 -15.65 14.46
C LEU A 89 9.05 -14.86 15.75
N GLU A 90 10.27 -14.82 16.27
CA GLU A 90 10.62 -14.02 17.44
C GLU A 90 10.40 -12.52 17.20
N ASN A 91 10.88 -12.00 16.06
CA ASN A 91 10.68 -10.59 15.72
C ASN A 91 9.20 -10.25 15.42
N THR A 92 8.40 -11.24 15.02
CA THR A 92 6.97 -11.05 14.73
C THR A 92 6.11 -11.06 16.00
N TYR A 93 6.35 -11.99 16.92
CA TYR A 93 5.48 -12.20 18.08
C TYR A 93 5.97 -11.55 19.37
N LYS A 94 7.28 -11.49 19.61
CA LYS A 94 7.81 -11.04 20.91
C LYS A 94 8.11 -9.54 20.97
N LYS A 95 8.31 -8.89 19.83
CA LYS A 95 8.56 -7.45 19.76
C LYS A 95 7.27 -6.74 19.36
N GLN A 96 6.64 -6.06 20.32
CA GLN A 96 5.45 -5.24 20.02
C GLN A 96 5.77 -4.21 18.92
N GLY A 97 4.87 -4.08 17.93
CA GLY A 97 4.90 -2.98 16.97
C GLY A 97 5.86 -3.14 15.78
N ASN A 98 6.20 -4.38 15.37
CA ASN A 98 7.21 -4.60 14.34
C ASN A 98 6.64 -4.88 12.94
N ASN A 99 5.55 -4.19 12.56
CA ASN A 99 5.05 -4.24 11.19
C ASN A 99 6.12 -3.80 10.18
N THR A 100 7.02 -2.89 10.56
CA THR A 100 8.15 -2.45 9.73
C THR A 100 9.16 -3.56 9.42
N PHE A 101 9.39 -4.51 10.34
CA PHE A 101 10.29 -5.65 10.06
C PHE A 101 9.74 -6.54 8.96
N ILE A 102 8.46 -6.92 9.05
CA ILE A 102 7.84 -7.72 8.00
C ILE A 102 7.71 -6.91 6.70
N ASP A 103 7.35 -5.63 6.78
CA ASP A 103 7.31 -4.71 5.65
C ASP A 103 8.65 -4.63 4.91
N SER A 104 9.79 -4.69 5.61
CA SER A 104 11.12 -4.65 4.97
C SER A 104 11.39 -5.78 3.98
N PHE A 105 10.68 -6.91 4.09
CA PHE A 105 10.79 -8.00 3.12
C PHE A 105 10.05 -7.71 1.81
N SER A 106 9.17 -6.70 1.78
CA SER A 106 8.53 -6.27 0.53
C SER A 106 9.55 -5.74 -0.48
N GLY A 107 10.64 -5.13 0.00
CA GLY A 107 11.75 -4.65 -0.84
C GLY A 107 12.49 -5.75 -1.59
N PHE A 108 12.27 -7.03 -1.27
CA PHE A 108 12.82 -8.12 -2.08
C PHE A 108 12.30 -8.08 -3.52
N LEU A 109 11.07 -7.59 -3.73
CA LEU A 109 10.46 -7.56 -5.05
C LEU A 109 11.22 -6.68 -6.06
N ASP A 110 11.98 -5.69 -5.60
CA ASP A 110 12.89 -4.85 -6.41
C ASP A 110 13.97 -5.68 -7.13
N HIS A 111 14.22 -6.90 -6.64
CA HIS A 111 15.23 -7.82 -7.16
C HIS A 111 14.62 -8.98 -7.95
N THR A 112 13.32 -8.94 -8.24
CA THR A 112 12.60 -10.03 -8.91
C THR A 112 12.09 -9.61 -10.28
N ASP A 113 11.71 -10.60 -11.10
CA ASP A 113 11.04 -10.31 -12.36
C ASP A 113 9.58 -9.86 -12.15
N GLU A 114 9.02 -9.31 -13.22
CA GLU A 114 7.65 -8.81 -13.24
C GLU A 114 6.63 -9.92 -12.96
N SER A 115 6.87 -11.14 -13.43
CA SER A 115 5.95 -12.27 -13.25
C SER A 115 5.81 -12.63 -11.76
N TYR A 116 6.94 -12.76 -11.05
CA TYR A 116 6.93 -13.05 -9.63
C TYR A 116 6.34 -11.89 -8.82
N THR A 117 6.73 -10.65 -9.12
CA THR A 117 6.16 -9.45 -8.51
C THR A 117 4.64 -9.40 -8.66
N HIS A 118 4.12 -9.61 -9.88
CA HIS A 118 2.68 -9.63 -10.15
C HIS A 118 1.98 -10.76 -9.40
N SER A 119 2.58 -11.94 -9.31
CA SER A 119 1.99 -13.09 -8.59
C SER A 119 1.75 -12.80 -7.11
N ILE A 120 2.61 -11.98 -6.50
CA ILE A 120 2.50 -11.57 -5.09
C ILE A 120 1.58 -10.36 -4.93
N VAL A 121 1.78 -9.29 -5.70
CA VAL A 121 1.16 -7.97 -5.44
C VAL A 121 -0.26 -7.89 -5.98
N ARG A 122 -0.52 -8.42 -7.18
CA ARG A 122 -1.82 -8.27 -7.85
C ARG A 122 -2.99 -8.80 -7.02
N PRO A 123 -2.93 -10.00 -6.40
CA PRO A 123 -4.02 -10.49 -5.56
C PRO A 123 -4.28 -9.60 -4.33
N LEU A 124 -3.22 -9.03 -3.73
CA LEU A 124 -3.35 -8.18 -2.55
C LEU A 124 -3.99 -6.83 -2.88
N PHE A 125 -3.66 -6.26 -4.03
CA PHE A 125 -4.28 -5.03 -4.51
C PHE A 125 -5.73 -5.25 -4.97
N GLN A 126 -6.03 -6.43 -5.53
CA GLN A 126 -7.40 -6.83 -5.82
C GLN A 126 -8.24 -6.92 -4.55
N GLU A 127 -7.70 -7.53 -3.49
CA GLU A 127 -8.35 -7.58 -2.18
C GLU A 127 -8.56 -6.17 -1.61
N TYR A 128 -7.55 -5.30 -1.66
CA TYR A 128 -7.67 -3.90 -1.26
C TYR A 128 -8.78 -3.17 -2.05
N PHE A 129 -8.84 -3.35 -3.36
CA PHE A 129 -9.90 -2.79 -4.20
C PHE A 129 -11.29 -3.22 -3.73
N GLU A 130 -11.51 -4.52 -3.57
CA GLU A 130 -12.80 -5.09 -3.18
C GLU A 130 -13.25 -4.64 -1.79
N LYS A 131 -12.32 -4.57 -0.84
CA LYS A 131 -12.61 -4.24 0.56
C LYS A 131 -12.71 -2.75 0.82
N LYS A 132 -11.90 -1.92 0.13
CA LYS A 132 -11.72 -0.50 0.47
C LYS A 132 -12.32 0.45 -0.56
N ILE A 133 -12.24 0.12 -1.85
CA ILE A 133 -12.62 1.03 -2.94
C ILE A 133 -14.03 0.71 -3.46
N LEU A 134 -14.32 -0.56 -3.75
CA LEU A 134 -15.60 -1.01 -4.28
C LEU A 134 -16.83 -0.56 -3.46
N PRO A 135 -16.77 -0.44 -2.12
CA PRO A 135 -17.87 0.14 -1.33
C PRO A 135 -18.28 1.56 -1.77
N TYR A 136 -17.38 2.30 -2.42
CA TYR A 136 -17.60 3.64 -2.97
C TYR A 136 -18.01 3.65 -4.45
N LYS A 137 -18.45 2.52 -5.03
CA LYS A 137 -18.84 2.41 -6.46
C LYS A 137 -19.85 3.45 -6.96
N ASN A 138 -20.63 4.08 -6.09
CA ASN A 138 -21.56 5.15 -6.47
C ASN A 138 -20.86 6.52 -6.64
N GLN A 139 -19.58 6.61 -6.31
CA GLN A 139 -18.74 7.82 -6.33
C GLN A 139 -17.60 7.70 -7.35
N VAL A 140 -17.72 6.82 -8.37
CA VAL A 140 -16.69 6.63 -9.42
C VAL A 140 -16.37 7.92 -10.19
N HIS A 141 -17.25 8.92 -10.17
CA HIS A 141 -17.05 10.24 -10.78
C HIS A 141 -16.16 11.18 -9.96
N VAL A 142 -15.92 10.86 -8.69
CA VAL A 142 -15.07 11.65 -7.79
C VAL A 142 -13.60 11.36 -8.10
N PRO A 143 -12.71 12.37 -8.16
CA PRO A 143 -11.29 12.16 -8.40
C PRO A 143 -10.67 11.16 -7.41
N LEU A 144 -9.93 10.18 -7.93
CA LEU A 144 -9.31 9.12 -7.15
C LEU A 144 -7.80 9.32 -7.08
N HIS A 145 -7.30 9.44 -5.85
CA HIS A 145 -5.90 9.68 -5.56
C HIS A 145 -5.32 8.60 -4.65
N PHE A 146 -4.02 8.35 -4.77
CA PHE A 146 -3.28 7.50 -3.86
C PHE A 146 -2.07 8.19 -3.26
N VAL A 147 -1.74 7.81 -2.03
CA VAL A 147 -0.55 8.26 -1.32
C VAL A 147 0.19 7.07 -0.71
N GLY A 148 1.52 7.09 -0.75
CA GLY A 148 2.39 6.16 -0.05
C GLY A 148 3.36 5.43 -0.97
N SER A 149 4.43 4.90 -0.37
CA SER A 149 5.52 4.23 -1.06
C SER A 149 5.05 3.01 -1.85
N VAL A 150 4.17 2.20 -1.28
CA VAL A 150 3.66 0.97 -1.89
C VAL A 150 2.76 1.29 -3.09
N ALA A 151 1.86 2.27 -2.97
CA ALA A 151 1.06 2.74 -4.10
C ALA A 151 1.93 3.26 -5.25
N PHE A 152 2.98 4.01 -4.94
CA PHE A 152 3.84 4.62 -5.96
C PHE A 152 4.76 3.60 -6.64
N HIS A 153 5.35 2.70 -5.85
CA HIS A 153 6.28 1.70 -6.35
C HIS A 153 5.59 0.67 -7.23
N PHE A 154 4.43 0.14 -6.82
CA PHE A 154 3.64 -0.83 -7.60
C PHE A 154 2.49 -0.19 -8.39
N GLN A 155 2.67 1.06 -8.83
CA GLN A 155 1.57 1.85 -9.41
C GLN A 155 0.97 1.26 -10.67
N ASP A 156 1.76 0.55 -11.49
CA ASP A 156 1.29 -0.02 -12.75
C ASP A 156 0.27 -1.14 -12.48
N ILE A 157 0.58 -2.04 -11.54
CA ILE A 157 -0.34 -3.09 -11.07
C ILE A 157 -1.63 -2.49 -10.50
N LEU A 158 -1.51 -1.44 -9.67
CA LEU A 158 -2.66 -0.76 -9.08
C LEU A 158 -3.54 -0.12 -10.15
N ARG A 159 -2.93 0.56 -11.12
CA ARG A 159 -3.63 1.21 -12.23
C ARG A 159 -4.35 0.20 -13.11
N ASP A 160 -3.72 -0.94 -13.40
CA ASP A 160 -4.33 -2.00 -14.19
C ASP A 160 -5.57 -2.58 -13.52
N ILE A 161 -5.49 -2.93 -12.22
CA ILE A 161 -6.65 -3.41 -11.45
C ILE A 161 -7.78 -2.38 -11.47
N LEU A 162 -7.47 -1.11 -11.24
CA LEU A 162 -8.48 -0.05 -11.22
C LEU A 162 -9.12 0.15 -12.59
N LYS A 163 -8.32 0.17 -13.65
CA LYS A 163 -8.78 0.31 -15.03
C LYS A 163 -9.68 -0.85 -15.45
N GLU A 164 -9.30 -2.09 -15.14
CA GLU A 164 -10.12 -3.28 -15.39
C GLU A 164 -11.50 -3.20 -14.72
N ASN A 165 -11.58 -2.54 -13.57
CA ASN A 165 -12.81 -2.35 -12.81
C ASN A 165 -13.54 -1.03 -13.11
N GLY A 166 -13.14 -0.29 -14.16
CA GLY A 166 -13.80 0.95 -14.59
C GLY A 166 -13.45 2.20 -13.76
N TRP A 167 -12.38 2.15 -12.98
CA TRP A 167 -11.88 3.28 -12.20
C TRP A 167 -10.69 3.95 -12.89
N LYS A 168 -10.57 5.26 -12.73
CA LYS A 168 -9.43 6.04 -13.20
C LYS A 168 -8.72 6.66 -12.02
N VAL A 169 -7.39 6.55 -11.99
CA VAL A 169 -6.55 7.21 -10.98
C VAL A 169 -6.06 8.55 -11.50
N ASP A 170 -6.37 9.61 -10.75
CA ASP A 170 -5.96 10.98 -11.04
C ASP A 170 -4.53 11.28 -10.61
N SER A 171 -4.11 10.84 -9.43
CA SER A 171 -2.71 10.98 -9.01
C SER A 171 -2.27 9.92 -8.01
N ILE A 172 -0.96 9.65 -8.00
CA ILE A 172 -0.30 8.77 -7.03
C ILE A 172 0.92 9.53 -6.51
N ILE A 173 1.01 9.73 -5.20
CA ILE A 173 2.05 10.53 -4.54
C ILE A 173 2.84 9.64 -3.59
N GLU A 174 4.15 9.52 -3.77
CA GLU A 174 4.99 8.67 -2.91
C GLU A 174 5.07 9.17 -1.46
N LYS A 175 5.43 10.45 -1.26
CA LYS A 175 5.61 11.06 0.07
C LYS A 175 4.74 12.32 0.22
N PRO A 176 3.74 12.32 1.14
CA PRO A 176 2.83 13.46 1.30
C PRO A 176 3.53 14.73 1.81
N LEU A 177 4.62 14.58 2.58
CA LEU A 177 5.36 15.70 3.18
C LEU A 177 5.89 16.71 2.16
N GLN A 178 6.39 16.27 0.99
CA GLN A 178 6.85 17.22 -0.03
C GLN A 178 5.71 18.07 -0.61
N HIS A 179 4.50 17.53 -0.65
CA HIS A 179 3.30 18.25 -1.12
C HIS A 179 2.67 19.12 -0.03
N LEU A 180 2.74 18.70 1.24
CA LEU A 180 2.31 19.50 2.39
C LEU A 180 3.20 20.74 2.60
N ILE A 181 4.51 20.62 2.38
CA ILE A 181 5.41 21.78 2.36
C ILE A 181 4.96 22.74 1.25
N ARG A 182 4.68 22.26 0.03
CA ARG A 182 4.16 23.11 -1.06
C ARG A 182 2.80 23.77 -0.73
N PHE A 183 1.92 23.08 -0.01
CA PHE A 183 0.60 23.61 0.38
C PHE A 183 0.71 24.69 1.47
N HIS A 184 1.63 24.56 2.43
CA HIS A 184 1.83 25.53 3.51
C HIS A 184 2.83 26.65 3.18
N SER A 185 3.64 26.51 2.13
CA SER A 185 4.68 27.50 1.79
C SER A 185 4.21 28.63 0.87
N GLY A 186 3.00 28.58 0.30
CA GLY A 186 2.46 29.67 -0.53
C GLY A 186 3.24 30.00 -1.82
N TYR A 187 4.23 29.19 -2.21
CA TYR A 187 5.00 29.43 -3.43
C TYR A 187 4.29 28.80 -4.64
N SER A 188 3.82 29.68 -5.52
CA SER A 188 3.51 29.37 -6.91
C SER A 188 4.78 29.62 -7.71
N VAL A 189 5.15 28.69 -8.59
CA VAL A 189 6.00 28.99 -9.76
C VAL A 189 5.20 28.63 -10.99
#